data_AF-A0A7X6UQX3-F1
#
_entry.id   AF-A0A7X6UQX3-F1
#
_cell.length_a   1.000
_cell.length_b   1.000
_cell.length_c   1.000
_cell.angle_alpha   90.00
_cell.angle_beta   90.00
_cell.angle_gamma   90.00
#
_symmetry.space_group_name_H-M   'P 1'
#
loop_
_entity.id
_entity.type
_entity.pdbx_description
1 polymer ?
#
loop_
_entity_poly.entity_id
_entity_poly.type
_entity_poly.pdbx_seq_one_letter_code
_entity_poly.pdbx_strand_id
1 'polypeptide(L)'
;MAVTFTRDATKELRERLQKALRDALGYLEGKLIITDPYDRTKLLVDLACTENGNNQDEVKLRLQLALLDFDLASISTIHGFCQQVLNRFSFETGLPFDLEPTTDSSEEIENLCRDWWRQNFYTTDNNLAVFLGKDKLFTLHALIRLTDKLISKPDAKLSQPLPSHFS
;
A
#
# COMPACT_ATOMS: atom_id res chain seq x y z
N MET A 1 0.24 -5.18 15.60
CA MET A 1 0.04 -4.37 14.38
C MET A 1 0.31 -5.27 13.18
N ALA A 2 -0.59 -5.30 12.20
CA ALA A 2 -0.45 -6.12 10.99
C ALA A 2 -0.54 -5.23 9.74
N VAL A 3 0.34 -5.47 8.76
CA VAL A 3 0.44 -4.64 7.56
C VAL A 3 0.32 -5.52 6.31
N THR A 4 -0.54 -5.16 5.36
CA THR A 4 -0.77 -5.93 4.12
C THR A 4 -0.51 -5.09 2.85
N PHE A 5 -0.27 -5.75 1.71
CA PHE A 5 0.03 -5.04 0.46
C PHE A 5 -1.21 -4.34 -0.13
N THR A 6 -2.37 -5.01 -0.10
CA THR A 6 -3.62 -4.51 -0.69
C THR A 6 -4.69 -4.24 0.36
N ARG A 7 -5.63 -3.34 0.03
CA ARG A 7 -6.82 -3.05 0.85
C ARG A 7 -7.73 -4.27 0.97
N ASP A 8 -7.86 -5.04 -0.11
CA ASP A 8 -8.66 -6.27 -0.12
C ASP A 8 -8.07 -7.33 0.81
N ALA A 9 -6.73 -7.47 0.85
CA ALA A 9 -6.08 -8.37 1.80
C ALA A 9 -6.25 -7.89 3.25
N THR A 10 -6.25 -6.57 3.51
CA THR A 10 -6.58 -6.01 4.83
C THR A 10 -7.99 -6.41 5.25
N LYS A 11 -8.96 -6.26 4.33
CA LYS A 11 -10.37 -6.58 4.56
C LYS A 11 -10.57 -8.08 4.80
N GLU A 12 -10.02 -8.94 3.95
CA GLU A 12 -10.10 -10.40 4.10
C GLU A 12 -9.52 -10.84 5.45
N LEU A 13 -8.34 -10.31 5.82
CA LEU A 13 -7.71 -10.65 7.09
C LEU A 13 -8.57 -10.21 8.29
N ARG A 14 -9.16 -9.01 8.23
CA ARG A 14 -10.07 -8.49 9.25
C ARG A 14 -11.30 -9.38 9.40
N GLU A 15 -11.93 -9.77 8.29
CA GLU A 15 -13.09 -10.66 8.27
C GLU A 15 -12.75 -12.04 8.86
N ARG A 16 -11.61 -12.62 8.48
CA ARG A 16 -11.15 -13.93 8.98
C ARG A 16 -10.87 -13.92 10.48
N LEU A 17 -10.19 -12.88 10.98
CA LEU A 17 -9.91 -12.74 12.42
C LEU A 17 -11.17 -12.52 13.22
N GLN A 18 -12.08 -11.65 12.75
CA GLN A 18 -13.36 -11.41 13.41
C GLN A 18 -14.20 -12.68 13.47
N LYS A 19 -14.23 -13.45 12.37
CA LYS A 19 -14.91 -14.74 12.32
C LYS A 19 -14.31 -15.72 13.34
N ALA A 20 -13.00 -15.86 13.38
CA ALA A 20 -12.34 -16.77 14.32
C ALA A 20 -12.65 -16.43 15.80
N LEU A 21 -12.66 -15.15 16.17
CA LEU A 21 -13.03 -14.71 17.53
C LEU A 21 -14.50 -15.01 17.85
N ARG A 22 -15.40 -14.80 16.90
CA ARG A 22 -16.83 -15.11 17.07
C ARG A 22 -17.09 -16.61 17.17
N ASP A 23 -16.42 -17.42 16.35
CA ASP A 23 -16.54 -18.87 16.38
C ASP A 23 -16.03 -19.42 17.72
N ALA A 24 -14.90 -18.89 18.23
CA ALA A 24 -14.37 -19.25 19.54
C ALA A 24 -15.35 -18.90 20.69
N LEU A 25 -15.91 -17.69 20.67
CA LEU A 25 -16.89 -17.27 21.68
C LEU A 25 -18.19 -18.11 21.58
N GLY A 26 -18.66 -18.37 20.36
CA GLY A 26 -19.86 -19.18 20.12
C GLY A 26 -19.68 -20.62 20.59
N TYR A 27 -18.50 -21.21 20.40
CA TYR A 27 -18.17 -22.55 20.90
C TYR A 27 -18.17 -22.57 22.42
N LEU A 28 -17.50 -21.59 23.06
CA LEU A 28 -17.44 -21.48 24.52
C LEU A 28 -18.83 -21.26 25.16
N GLU A 29 -19.72 -20.51 24.49
CA GLU A 29 -21.09 -20.28 24.94
C GLU A 29 -22.06 -21.45 24.63
N GLY A 30 -21.59 -22.51 23.97
CA GLY A 30 -22.42 -23.63 23.55
C GLY A 30 -23.40 -23.31 22.41
N LYS A 31 -23.26 -22.14 21.77
CA LYS A 31 -24.08 -21.71 20.62
C LYS A 31 -23.59 -22.31 19.30
N LEU A 32 -22.29 -22.60 19.21
CA LEU A 32 -21.66 -23.26 18.08
C LEU A 32 -21.28 -24.68 18.49
N ILE A 33 -21.85 -25.68 17.82
CA ILE A 33 -21.54 -27.08 18.04
C ILE A 33 -20.46 -27.50 17.04
N ILE A 34 -19.28 -27.83 17.55
CA ILE A 34 -18.15 -28.31 16.74
C ILE A 34 -18.03 -29.82 16.93
N THR A 35 -18.32 -30.57 15.87
CA THR A 35 -18.31 -32.04 15.86
C THR A 35 -16.94 -32.63 15.57
N ASP A 36 -16.12 -31.96 14.77
CA ASP A 36 -14.75 -32.39 14.47
C ASP A 36 -13.85 -32.21 15.71
N PRO A 37 -13.27 -33.28 16.26
CA PRO A 37 -12.34 -33.19 17.39
C PRO A 37 -11.05 -32.41 17.07
N TYR A 38 -10.66 -32.30 15.80
CA TYR A 38 -9.43 -31.63 15.36
C TYR A 38 -9.66 -30.20 14.86
N ASP A 39 -10.87 -29.66 15.04
CA ASP A 39 -11.16 -28.28 14.67
C ASP A 39 -10.27 -27.31 15.46
N ARG A 40 -9.65 -26.39 14.73
CA ARG A 40 -8.70 -25.43 15.29
C ARG A 40 -9.31 -24.56 16.38
N THR A 41 -10.56 -24.13 16.23
CA THR A 41 -11.25 -23.25 17.19
C THR A 41 -11.43 -23.97 18.51
N LYS A 42 -11.95 -25.19 18.44
CA LYS A 42 -12.12 -26.06 19.60
C LYS A 42 -10.80 -26.30 20.33
N LEU A 43 -9.76 -26.72 19.60
CA LEU A 43 -8.44 -26.97 20.18
C LEU A 43 -7.86 -25.74 20.88
N LEU A 44 -7.98 -24.55 20.28
CA LEU A 44 -7.47 -23.32 20.87
C LEU A 44 -8.23 -22.90 22.13
N VAL A 45 -9.57 -23.03 22.13
CA VAL A 45 -10.40 -22.69 23.29
C VAL A 45 -10.14 -23.66 24.44
N ASP A 46 -10.10 -24.96 24.14
CA ASP A 46 -9.83 -26.00 25.13
C ASP A 46 -8.43 -25.82 25.74
N LEU A 47 -7.41 -25.53 24.93
CA LEU A 47 -6.05 -25.19 25.39
C LEU A 47 -6.05 -23.97 26.32
N ALA A 48 -6.77 -22.91 25.94
CA ALA A 48 -6.83 -21.68 26.72
C ALA A 48 -7.49 -21.86 28.09
N CYS A 49 -8.44 -22.80 28.21
CA CYS A 49 -9.13 -23.13 29.46
C CYS A 49 -8.33 -24.14 30.31
N THR A 50 -7.55 -25.03 29.70
CA THR A 50 -6.89 -26.14 30.40
C THR A 50 -5.44 -25.85 30.78
N GLU A 51 -4.63 -25.31 29.87
CA GLU A 51 -3.18 -25.16 30.09
C GLU A 51 -2.81 -23.87 30.82
N ASN A 52 -3.58 -22.80 30.64
CA ASN A 52 -3.31 -21.52 31.29
C ASN A 52 -3.94 -21.40 32.69
N GLY A 53 -4.68 -22.42 33.15
CA GLY A 53 -5.40 -22.38 34.43
C GLY A 53 -6.50 -21.31 34.51
N ASN A 54 -6.86 -20.69 33.37
CA ASN A 54 -7.92 -19.69 33.32
C ASN A 54 -9.27 -20.39 33.42
N ASN A 55 -10.17 -19.85 34.25
CA ASN A 55 -11.55 -20.31 34.24
C ASN A 55 -12.23 -19.96 32.89
N GLN A 56 -13.21 -20.74 32.46
CA GLN A 56 -13.94 -20.52 31.20
C GLN A 56 -14.51 -19.10 31.11
N ASP A 57 -14.98 -18.54 32.23
CA ASP A 57 -15.51 -17.18 32.30
C ASP A 57 -14.44 -16.11 31.98
N GLU A 58 -13.18 -16.36 32.32
CA GLU A 58 -12.09 -15.44 32.03
C GLU A 58 -11.72 -15.46 30.55
N VAL A 59 -11.66 -16.66 29.95
CA VAL A 59 -11.45 -16.82 28.51
C VAL A 59 -12.58 -16.14 27.73
N LYS A 60 -13.83 -16.31 28.19
CA LYS A 60 -15.00 -15.65 27.63
C LYS A 60 -14.88 -14.13 27.67
N LEU A 61 -14.54 -13.58 28.83
CA LEU A 61 -14.38 -12.13 29.00
C LEU A 61 -13.29 -11.58 28.07
N ARG A 62 -12.15 -12.27 27.97
CA ARG A 62 -11.05 -11.87 27.07
C ARG A 62 -11.48 -11.88 25.60
N LEU A 63 -12.25 -12.89 25.16
CA LEU A 63 -12.78 -12.95 23.80
C LEU A 63 -13.79 -11.83 23.52
N GLN A 64 -14.65 -11.51 24.49
CA GLN A 64 -15.60 -10.41 24.37
C GLN A 64 -14.91 -9.04 24.27
N LEU A 65 -13.90 -8.80 25.11
CA LEU A 65 -13.09 -7.58 25.05
C LEU A 65 -12.33 -7.50 23.72
N ALA A 66 -11.73 -8.60 23.27
CA ALA A 66 -11.03 -8.64 21.98
C ALA A 66 -11.96 -8.33 20.80
N LEU A 67 -13.23 -8.74 20.84
CA LEU A 67 -14.23 -8.40 19.84
C LEU A 67 -14.67 -6.93 19.91
N LEU A 68 -14.79 -6.36 21.11
CA LEU A 68 -15.11 -4.95 21.31
C LEU A 68 -13.98 -4.05 20.82
N ASP A 69 -12.75 -4.39 21.17
CA ASP A 69 -11.54 -3.65 20.80
C ASP A 69 -11.07 -3.98 19.37
N PHE A 70 -11.72 -4.92 18.69
CA PHE A 70 -11.31 -5.37 17.36
C PHE A 70 -11.32 -4.22 16.35
N ASP A 71 -12.24 -3.27 16.49
CA ASP A 71 -12.31 -2.12 15.60
C ASP A 71 -11.18 -1.12 15.81
N LEU A 72 -10.53 -1.15 16.98
CA LEU A 72 -9.33 -0.38 17.31
C LEU A 72 -8.05 -1.08 16.86
N ALA A 73 -8.12 -2.33 16.38
CA ALA A 73 -6.96 -3.06 15.93
C ALA A 73 -6.35 -2.40 14.67
N SER A 74 -5.08 -2.00 14.75
CA SER A 74 -4.34 -1.42 13.63
C SER A 74 -3.96 -2.51 12.62
N ILE A 75 -4.89 -2.77 11.69
CA ILE A 75 -4.68 -3.56 10.46
C ILE A 75 -4.75 -2.56 9.30
N SER A 76 -3.62 -2.29 8.67
CA SER A 76 -3.50 -1.28 7.61
C SER A 76 -2.77 -1.83 6.39
N THR A 77 -2.88 -1.13 5.27
CA THR A 77 -1.95 -1.38 4.15
C THR A 77 -0.57 -0.82 4.47
N ILE A 78 0.47 -1.27 3.76
CA ILE A 78 1.82 -0.67 3.84
C ILE A 78 1.76 0.82 3.58
N HIS A 79 1.03 1.25 2.55
CA HIS A 79 0.85 2.65 2.21
C HIS A 79 0.22 3.47 3.35
N GLY A 80 -0.86 2.97 3.96
CA GLY A 80 -1.51 3.64 5.08
C GLY A 80 -0.62 3.72 6.33
N PHE A 81 0.19 2.69 6.56
CA PHE A 81 1.18 2.71 7.65
C PHE A 81 2.30 3.73 7.40
N CYS A 82 2.90 3.73 6.21
CA CYS A 82 3.93 4.69 5.84
C CYS A 82 3.42 6.13 5.92
N GLN A 83 2.20 6.40 5.46
CA GLN A 83 1.59 7.72 5.55
C GLN A 83 1.37 8.16 7.01
N GLN A 84 0.87 7.27 7.88
CA GLN A 84 0.75 7.57 9.31
C GLN A 84 2.11 7.90 9.94
N VAL A 85 3.16 7.15 9.61
CA VAL A 85 4.52 7.39 10.11
C VAL A 85 5.03 8.74 9.61
N LEU A 86 4.91 9.04 8.32
CA LEU A 86 5.35 10.31 7.74
C LEU A 86 4.62 11.51 8.35
N ASN A 87 3.31 11.40 8.59
CA ASN A 87 2.55 12.45 9.27
C ASN A 87 2.93 12.59 10.76
N ARG A 88 3.24 11.49 11.45
CA ARG A 88 3.66 11.48 12.86
C ARG A 88 5.02 12.15 13.05
N PHE A 89 5.93 11.99 12.08
CA PHE A 89 7.30 12.51 12.09
C PHE A 89 7.53 13.62 11.05
N SER A 90 6.47 14.33 10.64
CA SER A 90 6.52 15.40 9.64
C SER A 90 7.49 16.52 10.05
N PHE A 91 7.54 16.84 11.34
CA PHE A 91 8.50 17.80 11.92
C PHE A 91 9.96 17.36 11.78
N GLU A 92 10.26 16.08 11.98
CA GLU A 92 11.63 15.56 11.91
C GLU A 92 12.10 15.35 10.46
N THR A 93 11.16 15.11 9.55
CA THR A 93 11.42 14.84 8.13
C THR A 93 11.36 16.08 7.24
N GLY A 94 10.90 17.23 7.77
CA GLY A 94 10.73 18.47 7.01
C GLY A 94 9.64 18.39 5.93
N LEU A 95 8.77 17.38 6.00
CA LEU A 95 7.68 17.15 5.05
C LEU A 95 6.43 17.95 5.46
N PRO A 96 5.63 18.46 4.49
CA PRO A 96 4.36 19.11 4.79
C PRO A 96 3.43 18.17 5.58
N PHE A 97 2.71 18.71 6.57
CA PHE A 97 1.82 17.95 7.44
C PHE A 97 0.65 17.27 6.69
N ASP A 98 0.33 17.77 5.49
CA ASP A 98 -0.83 17.42 4.68
C ASP A 98 -0.39 16.86 3.31
N LEU A 99 0.50 15.87 3.33
CA LEU A 99 0.80 15.08 2.13
C LEU A 99 -0.43 14.24 1.78
N GLU A 100 -1.28 14.78 0.90
CA GLU A 100 -2.29 13.99 0.22
C GLU A 100 -1.59 13.03 -0.77
N PRO A 101 -1.79 11.71 -0.64
CA PRO A 101 -1.21 10.76 -1.57
C PRO A 101 -1.97 10.91 -2.89
N THR A 102 -1.36 11.61 -3.84
CA THR A 102 -1.90 11.73 -5.20
C THR A 102 -1.88 10.33 -5.83
N THR A 103 -3.07 9.73 -5.99
CA THR A 103 -3.24 8.42 -6.62
C THR A 103 -3.05 8.45 -8.14
N ASP A 104 -2.98 9.65 -8.73
CA ASP A 104 -2.81 9.85 -10.16
C ASP A 104 -1.85 11.02 -10.43
N SER A 105 -0.57 10.70 -10.64
CA SER A 105 0.46 11.69 -10.99
C SER A 105 0.53 11.95 -12.50
N SER A 106 -0.42 11.44 -13.30
CA SER A 106 -0.35 11.52 -14.76
C SER A 106 -0.35 12.96 -15.26
N GLU A 107 -1.16 13.84 -14.66
CA GLU A 107 -1.23 15.26 -15.03
C GLU A 107 0.08 16.01 -14.72
N GLU A 108 0.70 15.70 -13.59
CA GLU A 108 1.99 16.28 -13.18
C GLU A 108 3.12 15.81 -14.11
N ILE A 109 3.14 14.52 -14.47
CA ILE A 109 4.08 13.94 -15.43
C ILE A 109 3.92 14.61 -16.80
N GLU A 110 2.68 14.82 -17.25
CA GLU A 110 2.38 15.46 -18.52
C GLU A 110 2.86 16.92 -18.56
N ASN A 111 2.65 17.65 -17.46
CA ASN A 111 3.14 19.02 -17.30
C ASN A 111 4.67 19.10 -17.28
N LEU A 112 5.35 18.20 -16.56
CA LEU A 112 6.81 18.13 -16.55
C LEU A 112 7.36 17.81 -17.95
N CYS A 113 6.72 16.88 -18.67
CA CYS A 113 7.09 16.52 -20.04
C CYS A 113 6.87 17.69 -21.01
N ARG A 114 5.78 18.45 -20.86
CA ARG A 114 5.54 19.69 -21.61
C ARG A 114 6.60 20.74 -21.34
N ASP A 115 6.97 20.94 -20.08
CA ASP A 115 7.97 21.94 -19.67
C ASP A 115 9.35 21.60 -20.22
N TRP A 116 9.75 20.33 -20.10
CA TRP A 116 10.98 19.84 -20.70
C TRP A 116 10.95 20.00 -22.22
N TRP A 117 9.84 19.65 -22.88
CA TRP A 117 9.69 19.82 -24.33
C TRP A 117 9.85 21.30 -24.73
N ARG A 118 9.21 22.22 -23.99
CA ARG A 118 9.30 23.66 -24.24
C ARG A 118 10.75 24.16 -24.14
N GLN A 119 11.45 23.76 -23.08
CA GLN A 119 12.82 24.21 -22.79
C GLN A 119 13.88 23.64 -23.72
N ASN A 120 13.61 22.54 -24.43
CA ASN A 120 14.60 21.87 -25.28
C ASN A 120 14.33 22.04 -26.79
N PHE A 121 13.07 22.22 -27.21
CA PHE A 121 12.71 22.33 -28.62
C PHE A 121 12.46 23.75 -29.12
N TYR A 122 12.10 24.70 -28.26
CA TYR A 122 11.87 26.10 -28.68
C TYR A 122 13.14 26.97 -28.63
N THR A 123 14.20 26.50 -27.98
CA THR A 123 15.51 27.14 -27.83
C THR A 123 16.55 26.61 -28.82
N THR A 124 16.27 25.49 -29.48
CA THR A 124 17.19 24.86 -30.43
C THR A 124 16.87 25.33 -31.84
N ASP A 125 17.90 25.76 -32.57
CA ASP A 125 17.84 26.23 -33.95
C ASP A 125 16.83 25.45 -34.81
N ASN A 126 16.00 26.21 -35.53
CA ASN A 126 14.77 25.80 -36.24
C ASN A 126 14.89 24.51 -37.09
N ASN A 127 16.11 24.10 -37.45
CA ASN A 127 16.39 22.90 -38.24
C ASN A 127 16.26 21.58 -37.46
N LEU A 128 16.58 21.54 -36.16
CA LEU A 128 16.51 20.30 -35.37
C LEU A 128 15.07 19.95 -34.96
N ALA A 129 14.26 20.95 -34.63
CA ALA A 129 12.85 20.77 -34.33
C ALA A 129 12.07 20.26 -35.57
N VAL A 130 12.41 20.78 -36.76
CA VAL A 130 11.82 20.33 -38.03
C VAL A 130 12.28 18.91 -38.41
N PHE A 131 13.54 18.56 -38.15
CA PHE A 131 14.07 17.22 -38.41
C PHE A 131 13.41 16.16 -37.52
N LEU A 132 13.30 16.41 -36.21
CA LEU A 132 12.68 15.48 -35.26
C LEU A 132 11.15 15.40 -35.41
N GLY A 133 10.52 16.48 -35.87
CA GLY A 133 9.08 16.51 -36.20
C GLY A 133 8.73 15.76 -37.49
N LYS A 134 9.64 15.71 -38.49
CA LYS A 134 9.39 15.03 -39.78
C LYS A 134 9.36 13.51 -39.67
N ASP A 135 10.23 12.92 -38.86
CA ASP A 135 10.36 11.46 -38.81
C ASP A 135 9.38 10.78 -37.82
N LYS A 136 8.49 11.51 -37.13
CA LYS A 136 7.64 11.00 -36.02
C LYS A 136 8.41 10.29 -34.90
N LEU A 137 9.75 10.31 -34.93
CA LEU A 137 10.62 9.55 -34.02
C LEU A 137 10.57 10.11 -32.60
N PHE A 138 10.25 11.39 -32.44
CA PHE A 138 10.16 12.03 -31.13
C PHE A 138 9.01 13.05 -31.11
N THR A 139 8.01 12.80 -30.26
CA THR A 139 6.83 13.65 -30.07
C THR A 139 6.58 13.81 -28.57
N LEU A 140 5.90 14.88 -28.15
CA LEU A 140 5.49 15.05 -26.75
C LEU A 140 4.72 13.82 -26.23
N HIS A 141 3.84 13.26 -27.04
CA HIS A 141 3.11 12.04 -26.71
C HIS A 141 4.03 10.82 -26.56
N ALA A 142 5.07 10.70 -27.40
CA ALA A 142 6.07 9.65 -27.24
C ALA A 142 6.91 9.82 -25.96
N LEU A 143 7.22 11.07 -25.59
CA LEU A 143 7.92 11.41 -24.35
C LEU A 143 7.10 11.03 -23.12
N ILE A 144 5.83 11.46 -23.06
CA ILE A 144 4.89 11.10 -21.97
C ILE A 144 4.81 9.57 -21.84
N ARG A 145 4.59 8.87 -22.96
CA ARG A 145 4.52 7.40 -22.98
C ARG A 145 5.81 6.71 -22.51
N LEU A 146 6.98 7.31 -22.76
CA LEU A 146 8.26 6.79 -22.28
C LEU A 146 8.43 7.02 -20.79
N THR A 147 8.07 8.21 -20.30
CA THR A 147 8.11 8.57 -18.89
C THR A 147 7.21 7.66 -18.06
N ASP A 148 5.98 7.41 -18.51
CA ASP A 148 5.05 6.48 -17.85
C ASP A 148 5.62 5.06 -17.76
N LYS A 149 6.25 4.58 -18.85
CA LYS A 149 6.91 3.26 -18.89
C LYS A 149 8.13 3.16 -17.99
N LEU A 150 8.85 4.27 -17.77
CA LEU A 150 10.02 4.32 -16.89
C LEU A 150 9.62 4.39 -15.43
N ILE A 151 8.62 5.21 -15.08
CA ILE A 151 8.10 5.32 -13.71
C ILE A 151 7.47 3.98 -13.26
N SER A 152 6.83 3.25 -14.19
CA SER A 152 6.32 1.90 -13.94
C SER A 152 7.41 0.85 -13.68
N LYS A 153 8.69 1.18 -13.87
CA LYS A 153 9.85 0.30 -13.69
C LYS A 153 10.88 0.97 -12.78
N PRO A 154 10.70 0.92 -11.44
CA PRO A 154 11.58 1.62 -10.49
C PRO A 154 13.06 1.16 -10.55
N ASP A 155 13.34 -0.03 -11.10
CA ASP A 155 14.70 -0.56 -11.28
C ASP A 155 15.38 -0.15 -12.60
N ALA A 156 14.75 0.73 -13.39
CA ALA A 156 15.33 1.20 -14.65
C ALA A 156 16.60 2.02 -14.38
N LYS A 157 17.76 1.46 -14.73
CA LYS A 157 19.04 2.20 -14.70
C LYS A 157 19.03 3.26 -15.79
N LEU A 158 18.79 4.51 -15.41
CA LEU A 158 19.02 5.66 -16.27
C LEU A 158 20.53 5.83 -16.43
N SER A 159 21.10 5.38 -17.54
CA SER A 159 22.46 5.75 -17.92
C SER A 159 22.46 7.26 -18.20
N GLN A 160 23.34 8.00 -17.53
CA GLN A 160 23.52 9.43 -17.80
C GLN A 160 23.74 9.67 -19.30
N PRO A 161 23.25 10.79 -19.87
CA PRO A 161 23.55 11.12 -21.25
C PRO A 161 25.07 11.21 -21.43
N LEU A 162 25.58 10.62 -22.52
CA LEU A 162 26.99 10.66 -22.89
C LEU A 162 27.50 12.11 -22.81
N PRO A 163 28.70 12.34 -22.22
CA PRO A 163 29.26 13.68 -22.15
C PRO A 163 29.35 14.28 -23.55
N SER A 164 29.03 15.57 -23.63
CA SER A 164 29.14 16.41 -24.82
C SER A 164 30.60 16.50 -25.28
N HIS A 165 31.05 15.48 -26.01
CA HIS A 165 32.26 15.50 -26.80
C HIS A 165 31.93 15.00 -28.21
N PHE A 166 31.26 15.89 -28.96
CA PHE A 166 31.46 15.97 -30.40
C PHE A 166 31.73 17.44 -30.71
N SER A 167 33.03 17.75 -30.81
CA SER A 167 33.54 18.83 -31.66
C SER A 167 33.36 18.46 -33.13
#